data_AF-A0A6V7X4W5-F1
#
_entry.id   AF-A0A6V7X4W5-F1
#
_cell.length_a   1.000
_cell.length_b   1.000
_cell.length_c   1.000
_cell.angle_alpha   90.00
_cell.angle_beta   90.00
_cell.angle_gamma   90.00
#
_symmetry.space_group_name_H-M   'P 1'
#
loop_
_entity.id
_entity.type
_entity.pdbx_description
1 polymer ?
#
loop_
_entity_poly.entity_id
_entity_poly.type
_entity_poly.pdbx_seq_one_letter_code
_entity_poly.pdbx_strand_id
1 'polypeptide(L)'
;MLTEIHLSLVQFAFLFLIITTATLNTEISTTLSSHLQTISTLRDVVASTKPNVILAQTNNKNKQNNFNGQTQKHSNITGKSSESSSDSSLENLNEMEEDDFNERNEDLLNTMLSPVKLIDSEQQRPDDIVSIINSVFNNRKTFSCPKIKADLVTGTSTSNLSPEDIGIISAMGDSLATGIGLWPRADIEFRGAAFPIGGDATIDGLVTVPNILREFVPSNHLLGVSHGMGLRDQLPENQLNVAMAEAGSKFMPSQATELVRRIKQLKDVDTRNTWTLVIITIGTEEICNNCTGPDTGALIKAMDILNRGIHKAFIVLVGPIHISSSFQQQENLMKTRCPCSRQQPDGFMQSLSTKWANSFATVQSHVQNVKRKTFSALTLPFLTLHSRYPYSLFIPNKPLLNRRGHNYAAKWLWNRLISGPNYNFSKAVLSQDAYFCPSLGCPYFRTPDNFNNCEILTHSSAEQLRVSKEKELEQDLGVSKFGSKNSEVYLTTLAIMGIAFLSVITFGTIFYKRSKKGTRGRFDVVHGTRRLFIPEYNYKTSNASRRQPVDDDKIALKSSTNCENGSSGGN
;
A
#
# COMPACT_ATOMS: atom_id res chain seq x y z
N MET A 1 65.48 16.26 -48.29
CA MET A 1 65.15 14.86 -47.93
C MET A 1 64.44 14.77 -46.58
N LEU A 2 64.78 15.57 -45.56
CA LEU A 2 64.02 15.61 -44.29
C LEU A 2 62.63 16.29 -44.41
N THR A 3 62.49 17.26 -45.31
CA THR A 3 61.25 18.05 -45.49
C THR A 3 60.13 17.29 -46.20
N GLU A 4 60.44 16.43 -47.18
CA GLU A 4 59.42 15.60 -47.85
C GLU A 4 58.91 14.45 -46.99
N ILE A 5 59.75 13.90 -46.10
CA ILE A 5 59.33 12.86 -45.15
C ILE A 5 58.36 13.43 -44.10
N HIS A 6 58.60 14.66 -43.64
CA HIS A 6 57.67 15.34 -42.74
C HIS A 6 56.33 15.65 -43.41
N LEU A 7 56.32 16.03 -44.69
CA LEU A 7 55.06 16.34 -45.40
C LEU A 7 54.21 15.09 -45.64
N SER A 8 54.83 13.94 -45.97
CA SER A 8 54.11 12.67 -46.10
C SER A 8 53.60 12.13 -44.77
N LEU A 9 54.33 12.30 -43.67
CA LEU A 9 53.87 11.91 -42.33
C LEU A 9 52.68 12.76 -41.86
N VAL A 10 52.69 14.07 -42.14
CA VAL A 10 51.56 14.97 -41.82
C VAL A 10 50.35 14.66 -42.69
N GLN A 11 50.52 14.34 -43.98
CA GLN A 11 49.41 13.91 -44.83
C GLN A 11 48.82 12.57 -44.38
N PHE A 12 49.65 11.61 -43.94
CA PHE A 12 49.15 10.34 -43.39
C PHE A 12 48.41 10.54 -42.06
N ALA A 13 48.90 11.42 -41.18
CA ALA A 13 48.22 11.76 -39.94
C ALA A 13 46.87 12.43 -40.19
N PHE A 14 46.77 13.33 -41.18
CA PHE A 14 45.51 13.94 -41.60
C PHE A 14 44.53 12.95 -42.21
N LEU A 15 45.01 12.02 -43.06
CA LEU A 15 44.15 10.97 -43.63
C LEU A 15 43.60 10.05 -42.53
N PHE A 16 44.43 9.70 -41.55
CA PHE A 16 44.02 8.88 -40.41
C PHE A 16 42.99 9.60 -39.55
N LEU A 17 43.18 10.90 -39.30
CA LEU A 17 42.20 11.72 -38.55
C LEU A 17 40.86 11.78 -39.30
N ILE A 18 40.87 12.02 -40.62
CA ILE A 18 39.66 12.07 -41.44
C ILE A 18 38.91 10.73 -41.42
N ILE A 19 39.62 9.60 -41.54
CA ILE A 19 39.01 8.26 -41.48
C ILE A 19 38.40 8.01 -40.09
N THR A 20 39.08 8.35 -39.01
CA THR A 20 38.54 8.16 -37.65
C THR A 20 37.34 9.07 -37.36
N THR A 21 37.30 10.29 -37.90
CA THR A 21 36.12 11.16 -37.79
C THR A 21 34.95 10.71 -38.66
N ALA A 22 35.23 10.07 -39.81
CA ALA A 22 34.20 9.50 -40.68
C ALA A 22 33.55 8.27 -40.04
N THR A 23 34.32 7.40 -39.37
CA THR A 23 33.80 6.21 -38.68
C THR A 23 32.95 6.57 -37.45
N LEU A 24 33.35 7.60 -36.68
CA LEU A 24 32.56 8.09 -35.54
C LEU A 24 31.21 8.69 -35.97
N ASN A 25 31.18 9.43 -37.08
CA ASN A 25 29.95 10.03 -37.59
C ASN A 25 28.98 8.99 -38.18
N THR A 26 29.47 7.87 -38.72
CA THR A 26 28.63 6.77 -39.20
C THR A 26 28.02 5.93 -38.05
N GLU A 27 28.69 5.80 -36.91
CA GLU A 27 28.13 5.12 -35.73
C GLU A 27 27.08 5.96 -35.00
N ILE A 28 27.24 7.29 -34.95
CA ILE A 28 26.24 8.19 -34.35
C ILE A 28 24.99 8.30 -35.25
N SER A 29 25.16 8.27 -36.58
CA SER A 29 24.02 8.32 -37.50
C SER A 29 23.22 7.01 -37.58
N THR A 30 23.87 5.85 -37.38
CA THR A 30 23.18 4.54 -37.40
C THR A 30 22.48 4.23 -36.06
N THR A 31 22.99 4.72 -34.94
CA THR A 31 22.35 4.61 -33.61
C THR A 31 21.16 5.55 -33.44
N LEU A 32 21.15 6.72 -34.09
CA LEU A 32 20.00 7.62 -34.07
C LEU A 32 18.87 7.17 -35.04
N SER A 33 19.22 6.55 -36.17
CA SER A 33 18.24 6.02 -37.14
C SER A 33 17.53 4.76 -36.64
N SER A 34 18.20 3.89 -35.87
CA SER A 34 17.58 2.70 -35.30
C SER A 34 16.62 3.03 -34.15
N HIS A 35 16.91 4.08 -33.37
CA HIS A 35 16.01 4.57 -32.32
C HIS A 35 14.77 5.31 -32.85
N LEU A 36 14.88 6.00 -33.99
CA LEU A 36 13.73 6.68 -34.62
C LEU A 36 12.79 5.71 -35.35
N GLN A 37 13.30 4.58 -35.88
CA GLN A 37 12.46 3.52 -36.48
C GLN A 37 11.73 2.65 -35.43
N THR A 38 12.27 2.49 -34.22
CA THR A 38 11.56 1.81 -33.12
C THR A 38 10.43 2.67 -32.54
N ILE A 39 10.53 4.00 -32.59
CA ILE A 39 9.49 4.91 -32.12
C ILE A 39 8.34 5.06 -33.16
N SER A 40 8.60 4.92 -34.46
CA SER A 40 7.52 4.94 -35.47
C SER A 40 6.72 3.63 -35.52
N THR A 41 7.38 2.48 -35.35
CA THR A 41 6.74 1.15 -35.37
C THR A 41 5.88 0.87 -34.14
N LEU A 42 6.19 1.47 -32.97
CA LEU A 42 5.31 1.42 -31.79
C LEU A 42 4.08 2.34 -31.91
N ARG A 43 4.13 3.39 -32.74
CA ARG A 43 2.99 4.29 -32.97
C ARG A 43 1.94 3.68 -33.91
N ASP A 44 2.38 2.86 -34.87
CA ASP A 44 1.49 2.20 -35.83
C ASP A 44 0.84 0.92 -35.28
N VAL A 45 1.46 0.24 -34.31
CA VAL A 45 0.86 -0.93 -33.62
C VAL A 45 -0.21 -0.52 -32.59
N VAL A 46 -0.15 0.71 -32.06
CA VAL A 46 -1.17 1.24 -31.12
C VAL A 46 -2.34 1.92 -31.86
N ALA A 47 -2.22 2.18 -33.17
CA ALA A 47 -3.26 2.81 -33.97
C ALA A 47 -4.23 1.83 -34.69
N SER A 48 -4.02 0.51 -34.61
CA SER A 48 -4.81 -0.48 -35.39
C SER A 48 -5.68 -1.46 -34.59
N THR A 49 -5.85 -1.31 -33.28
CA THR A 49 -6.77 -2.15 -32.48
C THR A 49 -8.01 -1.37 -32.06
N LYS A 50 -9.00 -1.27 -32.96
CA LYS A 50 -10.40 -1.03 -32.60
C LYS A 50 -11.04 -2.35 -32.20
N PRO A 51 -11.58 -2.52 -30.98
CA PRO A 51 -12.51 -3.61 -30.72
C PRO A 51 -13.90 -3.23 -31.26
N ASN A 52 -14.32 -3.94 -32.31
CA ASN A 52 -15.72 -4.04 -32.73
C ASN A 52 -16.52 -4.68 -31.60
N VAL A 53 -17.40 -3.91 -30.95
CA VAL A 53 -18.45 -4.46 -30.09
C VAL A 53 -19.65 -4.76 -30.97
N ILE A 54 -19.81 -6.03 -31.35
CA ILE A 54 -21.05 -6.54 -31.94
C ILE A 54 -22.06 -6.71 -30.81
N LEU A 55 -23.16 -5.99 -30.96
CA LEU A 55 -24.36 -6.02 -30.13
C LEU A 55 -25.07 -7.38 -30.29
N ALA A 56 -24.89 -8.30 -29.35
CA ALA A 56 -25.73 -9.50 -29.27
C ALA A 56 -27.01 -9.15 -28.51
N GLN A 57 -28.04 -8.76 -29.26
CA GLN A 57 -29.42 -8.76 -28.79
C GLN A 57 -29.90 -10.22 -28.70
N THR A 58 -30.11 -10.75 -27.50
CA THR A 58 -30.95 -11.93 -27.30
C THR A 58 -32.35 -11.47 -26.92
N ASN A 59 -33.17 -11.32 -27.94
CA ASN A 59 -34.62 -11.45 -27.82
C ASN A 59 -34.95 -12.86 -27.35
N ASN A 60 -35.74 -12.99 -26.28
CA ASN A 60 -36.55 -14.19 -26.10
C ASN A 60 -37.94 -13.81 -25.58
N LYS A 61 -38.87 -13.69 -26.53
CA LYS A 61 -40.32 -13.70 -26.29
C LYS A 61 -40.82 -15.14 -26.36
N ASN A 62 -41.69 -15.46 -25.41
CA ASN A 62 -42.77 -16.44 -25.46
C ASN A 62 -42.42 -17.94 -25.56
N LYS A 63 -42.75 -18.66 -24.48
CA LYS A 63 -43.70 -19.77 -24.62
C LYS A 63 -44.58 -19.89 -23.37
N GLN A 64 -45.87 -19.68 -23.61
CA GLN A 64 -46.98 -20.08 -22.76
C GLN A 64 -46.90 -21.57 -22.45
N ASN A 65 -47.26 -21.95 -21.23
CA ASN A 65 -48.12 -23.12 -21.01
C ASN A 65 -49.03 -22.86 -19.82
N ASN A 66 -50.33 -22.95 -20.11
CA ASN A 66 -51.44 -22.96 -19.16
C ASN A 66 -51.34 -24.15 -18.21
N PHE A 67 -51.69 -23.95 -16.94
CA PHE A 67 -52.54 -24.92 -16.25
C PHE A 67 -53.42 -24.22 -15.21
N ASN A 68 -54.72 -24.47 -15.33
CA ASN A 68 -55.82 -24.01 -14.47
C ASN A 68 -55.86 -24.79 -13.14
N GLY A 69 -56.48 -24.18 -12.12
CA GLY A 69 -56.98 -24.86 -10.92
C GLY A 69 -57.17 -23.87 -9.76
N GLN A 70 -58.23 -23.07 -9.77
CA GLN A 70 -59.45 -23.25 -8.94
C GLN A 70 -59.26 -23.25 -7.41
N THR A 71 -59.70 -22.13 -6.80
CA THR A 71 -60.63 -21.99 -5.66
C THR A 71 -60.62 -23.00 -4.50
N GLN A 72 -60.45 -22.47 -3.28
CA GLN A 72 -61.34 -22.63 -2.10
C GLN A 72 -60.84 -21.65 -1.01
N LYS A 73 -61.50 -20.51 -0.73
CA LYS A 73 -62.62 -20.32 0.23
C LYS A 73 -62.52 -21.16 1.51
N HIS A 74 -62.08 -20.54 2.60
CA HIS A 74 -62.72 -20.71 3.90
C HIS A 74 -62.73 -19.38 4.67
N SER A 75 -63.81 -19.21 5.42
CA SER A 75 -64.42 -17.96 5.89
C SER A 75 -64.73 -18.06 7.38
N ASN A 76 -64.75 -16.89 8.03
CA ASN A 76 -65.37 -16.54 9.32
C ASN A 76 -64.68 -17.11 10.58
N ILE A 77 -64.52 -16.33 11.66
CA ILE A 77 -65.54 -15.83 12.62
C ILE A 77 -64.91 -14.60 13.35
N THR A 78 -65.37 -13.35 13.19
CA THR A 78 -66.33 -12.53 14.00
C THR A 78 -66.17 -12.51 15.53
N GLY A 79 -66.06 -11.29 16.09
CA GLY A 79 -66.37 -10.94 17.50
C GLY A 79 -65.59 -9.69 18.00
N LYS A 80 -65.95 -8.45 17.65
CA LYS A 80 -66.88 -7.48 18.31
C LYS A 80 -66.40 -6.84 19.64
N SER A 81 -66.30 -5.49 19.60
CA SER A 81 -66.62 -4.45 20.62
C SER A 81 -65.89 -4.48 21.97
N SER A 82 -65.54 -3.37 22.66
CA SER A 82 -66.14 -2.03 22.76
C SER A 82 -65.20 -1.05 23.49
N GLU A 83 -65.45 0.24 23.26
CA GLU A 83 -64.92 1.43 23.92
C GLU A 83 -65.19 1.50 25.45
N SER A 84 -64.35 2.20 26.21
CA SER A 84 -64.76 3.38 27.01
C SER A 84 -63.59 4.00 27.80
N SER A 85 -63.70 5.31 27.93
CA SER A 85 -62.83 6.35 28.51
C SER A 85 -62.78 6.39 30.05
N SER A 86 -61.69 6.92 30.62
CA SER A 86 -61.75 8.05 31.59
C SER A 86 -60.35 8.51 32.06
N ASP A 87 -60.26 9.83 32.25
CA ASP A 87 -59.13 10.63 32.74
C ASP A 87 -58.60 10.23 34.13
N SER A 88 -57.29 10.42 34.37
CA SER A 88 -56.80 11.52 35.22
C SER A 88 -55.29 11.42 35.49
N SER A 89 -54.69 12.59 35.50
CA SER A 89 -53.29 12.96 35.74
C SER A 89 -52.73 12.54 37.11
N LEU A 90 -51.51 11.99 37.09
CA LEU A 90 -50.53 12.18 38.16
C LEU A 90 -49.11 12.18 37.56
N GLU A 91 -48.42 13.30 37.74
CA GLU A 91 -47.00 13.45 37.45
C GLU A 91 -46.12 12.67 38.44
N ASN A 92 -44.93 12.35 37.95
CA ASN A 92 -43.65 12.13 38.62
C ASN A 92 -43.15 10.69 38.84
N LEU A 93 -41.94 10.52 38.29
CA LEU A 93 -40.86 9.60 38.65
C LEU A 93 -41.07 8.15 38.20
N ASN A 94 -40.50 7.80 37.04
CA ASN A 94 -39.60 6.65 36.83
C ASN A 94 -39.29 6.48 35.31
N GLU A 95 -38.23 7.13 34.82
CA GLU A 95 -37.61 6.84 33.51
C GLU A 95 -36.09 6.66 33.68
N MET A 96 -35.70 5.79 34.60
CA MET A 96 -34.33 5.29 34.73
C MET A 96 -34.37 3.79 34.99
N GLU A 97 -34.86 3.00 34.03
CA GLU A 97 -34.66 1.54 34.02
C GLU A 97 -35.02 0.81 32.70
N GLU A 98 -35.17 1.50 31.55
CA GLU A 98 -35.51 0.81 30.28
C GLU A 98 -34.30 0.31 29.46
N ASP A 99 -33.10 0.82 29.70
CA ASP A 99 -31.91 0.41 28.93
C ASP A 99 -31.28 -0.89 29.46
N ASP A 100 -31.42 -1.21 30.76
CA ASP A 100 -30.88 -2.42 31.39
C ASP A 100 -31.82 -3.63 31.29
N PHE A 101 -33.15 -3.38 31.17
CA PHE A 101 -34.15 -4.44 31.06
C PHE A 101 -34.18 -5.11 29.68
N ASN A 102 -33.78 -4.38 28.62
CA ASN A 102 -33.68 -4.92 27.27
C ASN A 102 -32.42 -5.78 27.07
N GLU A 103 -31.35 -5.53 27.84
CA GLU A 103 -30.09 -6.29 27.77
C GLU A 103 -30.27 -7.69 28.40
N ARG A 104 -30.97 -7.79 29.54
CA ARG A 104 -31.25 -9.07 30.23
C ARG A 104 -32.23 -10.00 29.51
N ASN A 105 -33.19 -9.47 28.76
CA ASN A 105 -34.16 -10.29 28.01
C ASN A 105 -33.59 -10.88 26.70
N GLU A 106 -32.54 -10.28 26.11
CA GLU A 106 -31.86 -10.86 24.93
C GLU A 106 -30.94 -12.03 25.31
N ASP A 107 -30.30 -12.02 26.48
CA ASP A 107 -29.48 -13.14 26.98
C ASP A 107 -30.32 -14.42 27.17
N LEU A 108 -31.56 -14.28 27.63
CA LEU A 108 -32.47 -15.42 27.80
C LEU A 108 -32.95 -15.99 26.46
N LEU A 109 -33.12 -15.15 25.43
CA LEU A 109 -33.59 -15.57 24.11
C LEU A 109 -32.46 -16.16 23.24
N ASN A 110 -31.23 -15.65 23.38
CA ASN A 110 -30.05 -16.16 22.69
C ASN A 110 -29.59 -17.54 23.21
N THR A 111 -29.97 -17.91 24.43
CA THR A 111 -29.69 -19.24 25.00
C THR A 111 -30.55 -20.37 24.38
N MET A 112 -31.62 -20.02 23.63
CA MET A 112 -32.59 -20.97 23.07
C MET A 112 -32.42 -21.26 21.56
N LEU A 113 -31.35 -20.78 20.92
CA LEU A 113 -31.13 -20.96 19.47
C LEU A 113 -29.95 -21.88 19.18
N SER A 114 -30.24 -23.01 18.53
CA SER A 114 -29.28 -24.03 18.13
C SER A 114 -28.13 -23.48 17.26
N PRO A 115 -26.90 -24.02 17.38
CA PRO A 115 -25.78 -23.61 16.56
C PRO A 115 -26.01 -23.95 15.08
N VAL A 116 -25.56 -23.04 14.20
CA VAL A 116 -25.50 -23.23 12.75
C VAL A 116 -24.69 -24.49 12.42
N LYS A 117 -25.29 -25.40 11.63
CA LYS A 117 -24.58 -26.56 11.06
C LYS A 117 -23.49 -26.07 10.11
N LEU A 118 -22.25 -26.44 10.42
CA LEU A 118 -21.13 -26.42 9.47
C LEU A 118 -21.51 -27.29 8.26
N ILE A 119 -21.32 -26.75 7.06
CA ILE A 119 -21.59 -27.47 5.80
C ILE A 119 -20.40 -28.39 5.55
N ASP A 120 -20.65 -29.70 5.53
CA ASP A 120 -19.68 -30.70 5.11
C ASP A 120 -19.37 -30.55 3.61
N SER A 121 -18.10 -30.74 3.31
CA SER A 121 -17.49 -30.66 1.99
C SER A 121 -17.98 -31.76 1.05
N GLU A 122 -18.59 -31.39 -0.09
CA GLU A 122 -18.42 -32.14 -1.34
C GLU A 122 -18.84 -31.33 -2.59
N GLN A 123 -17.97 -31.42 -3.62
CA GLN A 123 -18.08 -30.99 -5.02
C GLN A 123 -17.83 -29.51 -5.39
N GLN A 124 -16.55 -29.26 -5.69
CA GLN A 124 -15.97 -28.07 -6.32
C GLN A 124 -16.45 -27.80 -7.75
N ARG A 125 -16.55 -26.50 -8.08
CA ARG A 125 -16.29 -25.94 -9.41
C ARG A 125 -15.15 -24.89 -9.25
N PRO A 126 -14.13 -24.86 -10.13
CA PRO A 126 -12.87 -24.17 -9.85
C PRO A 126 -12.80 -22.72 -10.40
N ASP A 127 -13.85 -21.92 -10.23
CA ASP A 127 -13.84 -20.49 -10.58
C ASP A 127 -14.61 -19.70 -9.53
N ASP A 128 -13.93 -19.42 -8.41
CA ASP A 128 -14.16 -18.36 -7.42
C ASP A 128 -13.53 -18.85 -6.11
N ILE A 129 -12.33 -18.34 -5.78
CA ILE A 129 -11.79 -18.50 -4.43
C ILE A 129 -12.66 -17.61 -3.51
N VAL A 130 -13.78 -18.17 -3.09
CA VAL A 130 -14.58 -17.68 -1.97
C VAL A 130 -13.61 -17.46 -0.82
N SER A 131 -13.64 -16.29 -0.18
CA SER A 131 -13.00 -16.13 1.13
C SER A 131 -13.79 -16.99 2.11
N ILE A 132 -13.45 -18.27 2.20
CA ILE A 132 -14.13 -19.19 3.11
C ILE A 132 -13.80 -18.71 4.52
N ILE A 133 -14.83 -18.27 5.24
CA ILE A 133 -14.69 -17.87 6.64
C ILE A 133 -14.66 -19.17 7.45
N ASN A 134 -13.45 -19.57 7.83
CA ASN A 134 -13.21 -20.83 8.53
C ASN A 134 -13.39 -20.70 10.05
N SER A 135 -13.25 -19.50 10.60
CA SER A 135 -13.35 -19.25 12.04
C SER A 135 -13.87 -17.85 12.34
N VAL A 136 -14.52 -17.74 13.49
CA VAL A 136 -15.12 -16.51 14.01
C VAL A 136 -14.88 -16.41 15.52
N PHE A 137 -14.96 -15.20 16.08
CA PHE A 137 -14.85 -14.94 17.52
C PHE A 137 -15.86 -13.87 17.93
N ASN A 138 -16.22 -13.79 19.21
CA ASN A 138 -17.23 -12.82 19.71
C ASN A 138 -16.66 -11.83 20.72
N ASN A 139 -15.55 -12.17 21.37
CA ASN A 139 -14.97 -11.41 22.47
C ASN A 139 -13.51 -11.84 22.67
N ARG A 140 -12.81 -11.21 23.60
CA ARG A 140 -11.39 -11.51 23.87
C ARG A 140 -11.16 -12.97 24.27
N LYS A 141 -12.07 -13.56 25.05
CA LYS A 141 -11.95 -14.95 25.54
C LYS A 141 -12.10 -15.98 24.43
N THR A 142 -12.87 -15.67 23.40
CA THR A 142 -13.13 -16.55 22.25
C THR A 142 -12.20 -16.27 21.06
N PHE A 143 -11.24 -15.35 21.21
CA PHE A 143 -10.30 -15.03 20.16
C PHE A 143 -9.39 -16.21 19.84
N SER A 144 -9.51 -16.73 18.63
CA SER A 144 -8.74 -17.88 18.13
C SER A 144 -8.30 -17.70 16.68
N CYS A 145 -8.15 -16.46 16.22
CA CYS A 145 -7.70 -16.19 14.85
C CYS A 145 -6.21 -16.53 14.68
N PRO A 146 -5.80 -17.01 13.49
CA PRO A 146 -4.40 -17.33 13.24
C PRO A 146 -3.54 -16.07 13.22
N LYS A 147 -2.36 -16.15 13.87
CA LYS A 147 -1.28 -15.17 13.76
C LYS A 147 -0.21 -15.77 12.87
N ILE A 148 0.07 -15.11 11.76
CA ILE A 148 0.82 -15.66 10.62
C ILE A 148 2.16 -14.96 10.37
N LYS A 149 2.44 -13.86 11.05
CA LYS A 149 3.64 -13.04 10.82
C LYS A 149 4.96 -13.82 11.04
N ALA A 150 4.94 -14.81 11.92
CA ALA A 150 6.09 -15.68 12.18
C ALA A 150 6.35 -16.69 11.04
N ASP A 151 5.31 -17.13 10.35
CA ASP A 151 5.38 -18.20 9.34
C ASP A 151 5.47 -17.66 7.90
N LEU A 152 4.86 -16.49 7.66
CA LEU A 152 4.68 -15.90 6.33
C LEU A 152 5.39 -14.55 6.20
N VAL A 153 5.80 -14.24 4.97
CA VAL A 153 6.29 -12.90 4.60
C VAL A 153 5.10 -11.98 4.37
N THR A 154 4.85 -11.12 5.35
CA THR A 154 3.72 -10.17 5.34
C THR A 154 4.19 -8.72 5.26
N GLY A 155 3.28 -7.81 4.93
CA GLY A 155 3.52 -6.37 5.03
C GLY A 155 4.59 -5.83 4.06
N THR A 156 4.87 -6.53 2.96
CA THR A 156 5.78 -6.02 1.90
C THR A 156 5.03 -5.19 0.86
N SER A 157 3.73 -5.47 0.66
CA SER A 157 2.81 -4.71 -0.18
C SER A 157 1.38 -4.72 0.37
N THR A 158 0.50 -3.95 -0.25
CA THR A 158 -0.93 -3.87 0.09
C THR A 158 -1.69 -5.17 -0.19
N SER A 159 -1.15 -6.04 -1.04
CA SER A 159 -1.71 -7.36 -1.36
C SER A 159 -1.48 -8.44 -0.29
N ASN A 160 -0.43 -8.31 0.53
CA ASN A 160 -0.09 -9.26 1.61
C ASN A 160 -0.06 -8.59 3.00
N LEU A 161 -0.93 -7.60 3.18
CA LEU A 161 -1.04 -6.84 4.42
C LEU A 161 -1.92 -7.57 5.44
N SER A 162 -1.33 -8.14 6.48
CA SER A 162 -2.06 -8.79 7.57
C SER A 162 -2.48 -7.79 8.66
N PRO A 163 -3.47 -8.13 9.51
CA PRO A 163 -3.78 -7.32 10.70
C PRO A 163 -2.57 -7.07 11.62
N GLU A 164 -1.61 -8.00 11.67
CA GLU A 164 -0.41 -7.90 12.51
C GLU A 164 0.65 -6.91 11.99
N ASP A 165 0.50 -6.42 10.76
CA ASP A 165 1.44 -5.49 10.14
C ASP A 165 1.12 -4.02 10.45
N ILE A 166 -0.08 -3.73 10.94
CA ILE A 166 -0.53 -2.38 11.25
C ILE A 166 0.12 -1.90 12.55
N GLY A 167 0.92 -0.84 12.47
CA GLY A 167 1.52 -0.19 13.64
C GLY A 167 1.00 1.22 13.92
N ILE A 168 0.38 1.86 12.93
CA ILE A 168 -0.25 3.18 13.09
C ILE A 168 -1.69 3.07 12.60
N ILE A 169 -2.64 3.57 13.39
CA ILE A 169 -4.04 3.74 12.97
C ILE A 169 -4.44 5.21 13.07
N SER A 170 -5.22 5.69 12.12
CA SER A 170 -5.62 7.09 12.02
C SER A 170 -7.00 7.23 11.40
N ALA A 171 -7.64 8.37 11.63
CA ALA A 171 -8.95 8.68 11.09
C ALA A 171 -9.05 10.10 10.51
N MET A 172 -9.82 10.21 9.44
CA MET A 172 -10.31 11.46 8.86
C MET A 172 -11.82 11.32 8.67
N GLY A 173 -12.53 12.44 8.52
CA GLY A 173 -13.96 12.38 8.24
C GLY A 173 -14.79 13.49 8.85
N ASP A 174 -16.07 13.13 9.01
CA ASP A 174 -17.14 13.96 9.54
C ASP A 174 -17.52 13.58 11.00
N SER A 175 -18.72 13.99 11.43
CA SER A 175 -19.31 13.70 12.74
C SER A 175 -19.18 12.24 13.17
N LEU A 176 -19.35 11.31 12.23
CA LEU A 176 -19.27 9.90 12.50
C LEU A 176 -17.87 9.45 12.97
N ALA A 177 -16.81 10.05 12.42
CA ALA A 177 -15.44 9.75 12.88
C ALA A 177 -15.09 10.45 14.20
N THR A 178 -15.72 11.59 14.52
CA THR A 178 -15.48 12.30 15.78
C THR A 178 -16.14 11.62 16.99
N GLY A 179 -17.18 10.80 16.77
CA GLY A 179 -17.95 10.21 17.86
C GLY A 179 -18.84 11.22 18.58
N ILE A 180 -19.22 12.31 17.91
CA ILE A 180 -20.18 13.27 18.47
C ILE A 180 -21.53 12.58 18.74
N GLY A 181 -22.10 12.86 19.92
CA GLY A 181 -23.36 12.26 20.36
C GLY A 181 -23.22 10.89 21.05
N LEU A 182 -22.02 10.32 21.11
CA LEU A 182 -21.78 9.11 21.91
C LEU A 182 -21.84 9.36 23.42
N TRP A 183 -21.54 10.59 23.86
CA TRP A 183 -21.76 10.97 25.25
C TRP A 183 -23.22 11.39 25.46
N PRO A 184 -23.96 10.76 26.40
CA PRO A 184 -25.34 11.13 26.66
C PRO A 184 -25.45 12.59 27.11
N ARG A 185 -26.53 13.26 26.68
CA ARG A 185 -26.95 14.59 27.18
C ARG A 185 -26.02 15.76 26.85
N ALA A 186 -24.98 15.56 26.03
CA ALA A 186 -24.14 16.67 25.55
C ALA A 186 -23.63 16.41 24.12
N ASP A 187 -23.50 17.47 23.32
CA ASP A 187 -22.94 17.40 21.97
C ASP A 187 -21.39 17.49 22.03
N ILE A 188 -20.79 16.54 22.75
CA ILE A 188 -19.34 16.43 22.91
C ILE A 188 -18.81 15.35 21.97
N GLU A 189 -17.67 15.62 21.33
CA GLU A 189 -16.95 14.64 20.51
C GLU A 189 -16.25 13.60 21.39
N PHE A 190 -16.81 12.39 21.47
CA PHE A 190 -16.22 11.28 22.22
C PHE A 190 -15.35 10.41 21.30
N ARG A 191 -14.20 10.95 20.89
CA ARG A 191 -13.27 10.32 19.94
C ARG A 191 -12.71 8.99 20.46
N GLY A 192 -12.47 8.88 21.76
CA GLY A 192 -12.05 7.63 22.41
C GLY A 192 -13.08 6.50 22.33
N ALA A 193 -14.35 6.83 22.06
CA ALA A 193 -15.42 5.86 21.84
C ALA A 193 -15.84 5.69 20.37
N ALA A 194 -15.26 6.47 19.44
CA ALA A 194 -15.65 6.44 18.04
C ALA A 194 -15.19 5.14 17.35
N PHE A 195 -16.10 4.49 16.65
CA PHE A 195 -15.86 3.21 15.96
C PHE A 195 -14.57 3.14 15.10
N PRO A 196 -14.14 4.20 14.36
CA PRO A 196 -12.99 4.09 13.49
C PRO A 196 -11.70 3.86 14.25
N ILE A 197 -11.41 4.67 15.29
CA ILE A 197 -10.12 4.62 15.99
C ILE A 197 -10.16 4.87 17.50
N GLY A 198 -11.32 4.77 18.16
CA GLY A 198 -11.44 4.90 19.62
C GLY A 198 -10.82 3.73 20.38
N GLY A 199 -10.16 3.98 21.52
CA GLY A 199 -9.44 2.97 22.29
C GLY A 199 -9.67 2.97 23.79
N ASP A 200 -10.73 3.64 24.29
CA ASP A 200 -10.99 3.80 25.73
C ASP A 200 -11.52 2.55 26.44
N ALA A 201 -11.78 1.46 25.71
CA ALA A 201 -12.14 0.17 26.29
C ALA A 201 -11.40 -0.98 25.58
N THR A 202 -11.73 -2.21 25.94
CA THR A 202 -11.39 -3.42 25.17
C THR A 202 -12.55 -3.82 24.26
N ILE A 203 -12.35 -4.84 23.42
CA ILE A 203 -13.40 -5.39 22.54
C ILE A 203 -14.65 -5.86 23.32
N ASP A 204 -14.49 -6.21 24.60
CA ASP A 204 -15.58 -6.67 25.48
C ASP A 204 -16.45 -5.52 26.00
N GLY A 205 -15.93 -4.28 26.04
CA GLY A 205 -16.65 -3.10 26.53
C GLY A 205 -17.11 -2.17 25.42
N LEU A 206 -16.23 -1.88 24.46
CA LEU A 206 -16.54 -1.03 23.32
C LEU A 206 -15.93 -1.62 22.04
N VAL A 207 -16.78 -1.79 21.03
CA VAL A 207 -16.35 -2.39 19.77
C VAL A 207 -15.89 -1.29 18.83
N THR A 208 -14.58 -1.18 18.66
CA THR A 208 -13.91 -0.27 17.73
C THR A 208 -12.86 -1.03 16.93
N VAL A 209 -12.43 -0.49 15.78
CA VAL A 209 -11.39 -1.15 14.97
C VAL A 209 -10.07 -1.34 15.74
N PRO A 210 -9.53 -0.37 16.50
CA PRO A 210 -8.34 -0.60 17.33
C PRO A 210 -8.52 -1.71 18.35
N ASN A 211 -9.69 -1.81 18.98
CA ASN A 211 -9.94 -2.81 20.01
C ASN A 211 -9.97 -4.22 19.42
N ILE A 212 -10.41 -4.37 18.17
CA ILE A 212 -10.30 -5.64 17.45
C ILE A 212 -8.84 -5.91 17.02
N LEU A 213 -8.15 -4.90 16.47
CA LEU A 213 -6.75 -5.02 16.05
C LEU A 213 -5.80 -5.40 17.20
N ARG A 214 -6.09 -4.95 18.42
CA ARG A 214 -5.30 -5.25 19.63
C ARG A 214 -5.27 -6.74 19.98
N GLU A 215 -6.17 -7.55 19.44
CA GLU A 215 -6.10 -9.02 19.60
C GLU A 215 -5.02 -9.63 18.68
N PHE A 216 -4.70 -8.96 17.58
CA PHE A 216 -3.62 -9.34 16.66
C PHE A 216 -2.28 -8.71 17.08
N VAL A 217 -2.28 -7.40 17.36
CA VAL A 217 -1.09 -6.59 17.66
C VAL A 217 -1.03 -6.26 19.16
N PRO A 218 0.12 -6.41 19.84
CA PRO A 218 0.25 -6.00 21.25
C PRO A 218 -0.13 -4.53 21.45
N SER A 219 -0.86 -4.21 22.52
CA SER A 219 -1.50 -2.89 22.68
C SER A 219 -0.55 -1.70 22.71
N ASN A 220 0.72 -1.89 23.10
CA ASN A 220 1.77 -0.88 23.11
C ASN A 220 2.41 -0.60 21.74
N HIS A 221 2.07 -1.39 20.70
CA HIS A 221 2.63 -1.26 19.36
C HIS A 221 1.67 -0.61 18.35
N LEU A 222 0.43 -0.31 18.76
CA LEU A 222 -0.56 0.37 17.92
C LEU A 222 -0.66 1.84 18.31
N LEU A 223 -0.08 2.71 17.48
CA LEU A 223 -0.05 4.16 17.69
C LEU A 223 -1.22 4.87 16.97
N GLY A 224 -1.54 6.08 17.40
CA GLY A 224 -2.56 6.93 16.76
C GLY A 224 -4.00 6.73 17.25
N VAL A 225 -4.21 5.78 18.15
CA VAL A 225 -5.49 5.48 18.80
C VAL A 225 -6.03 6.71 19.53
N SER A 226 -7.34 6.95 19.41
CA SER A 226 -8.02 8.05 20.11
C SER A 226 -8.39 7.67 21.54
N HIS A 227 -8.29 8.66 22.42
CA HIS A 227 -8.60 8.54 23.84
C HIS A 227 -9.30 9.78 24.36
N GLY A 228 -10.32 9.58 25.19
CA GLY A 228 -11.08 10.64 25.84
C GLY A 228 -12.01 11.41 24.90
N MET A 229 -12.44 12.57 25.41
CA MET A 229 -13.39 13.48 24.78
C MET A 229 -12.71 14.80 24.46
N GLY A 230 -13.08 15.42 23.34
CA GLY A 230 -12.59 16.74 22.97
C GLY A 230 -12.43 16.94 21.47
N LEU A 231 -12.23 18.21 21.10
CA LEU A 231 -11.93 18.59 19.73
C LEU A 231 -10.54 18.11 19.31
N ARG A 232 -10.33 17.97 18.00
CA ARG A 232 -9.04 17.59 17.39
C ARG A 232 -7.83 18.36 17.95
N ASP A 233 -7.99 19.66 18.19
CA ASP A 233 -6.89 20.54 18.62
C ASP A 233 -6.71 20.58 20.13
N GLN A 234 -7.64 20.00 20.90
CA GLN A 234 -7.56 19.88 22.35
C GLN A 234 -6.92 18.55 22.78
N LEU A 235 -6.93 17.55 21.90
CA LEU A 235 -6.34 16.24 22.16
C LEU A 235 -4.86 16.19 21.73
N PRO A 236 -4.04 15.35 22.39
CA PRO A 236 -2.64 15.16 22.04
C PRO A 236 -2.40 14.88 20.55
N GLU A 237 -1.35 15.47 19.96
CA GLU A 237 -1.05 15.34 18.53
C GLU A 237 -0.69 13.91 18.10
N ASN A 238 -0.31 13.04 19.05
CA ASN A 238 -0.08 11.62 18.79
C ASN A 238 -1.38 10.81 18.62
N GLN A 239 -2.55 11.38 18.94
CA GLN A 239 -3.84 10.82 18.56
C GLN A 239 -4.20 11.28 17.14
N LEU A 240 -4.39 10.33 16.23
CA LEU A 240 -4.45 10.60 14.79
C LEU A 240 -5.89 10.63 14.24
N ASN A 241 -6.86 10.98 15.08
CA ASN A 241 -8.21 11.30 14.62
C ASN A 241 -8.29 12.79 14.29
N VAL A 242 -8.13 13.12 13.02
CA VAL A 242 -8.19 14.50 12.51
C VAL A 242 -9.54 14.87 11.89
N ALA A 243 -10.55 14.01 12.08
CA ALA A 243 -11.92 14.26 11.63
C ALA A 243 -12.52 15.52 12.26
N MET A 244 -13.53 16.09 11.62
CA MET A 244 -14.19 17.33 12.05
C MET A 244 -15.71 17.14 11.91
N ALA A 245 -16.49 17.41 12.96
CA ALA A 245 -17.90 16.99 12.99
C ALA A 245 -18.75 17.50 11.83
N GLU A 246 -18.54 18.74 11.39
CA GLU A 246 -19.34 19.39 10.34
C GLU A 246 -18.67 19.37 8.95
N ALA A 247 -17.63 18.54 8.78
CA ALA A 247 -16.89 18.51 7.53
C ALA A 247 -17.59 17.68 6.45
N GLY A 248 -17.86 18.29 5.30
CA GLY A 248 -18.10 17.57 4.04
C GLY A 248 -16.79 17.25 3.29
N SER A 249 -16.92 16.51 2.19
CA SER A 249 -15.84 16.07 1.29
C SER A 249 -14.85 17.17 0.88
N LYS A 250 -15.31 18.42 0.71
CA LYS A 250 -14.48 19.60 0.38
C LYS A 250 -13.33 19.84 1.38
N PHE A 251 -13.46 19.41 2.63
CA PHE A 251 -12.45 19.60 3.68
C PHE A 251 -11.41 18.47 3.74
N MET A 252 -11.62 17.36 3.02
CA MET A 252 -10.72 16.19 3.06
C MET A 252 -9.25 16.53 2.74
N PRO A 253 -8.93 17.41 1.78
CA PRO A 253 -7.53 17.81 1.56
C PRO A 253 -6.86 18.46 2.77
N SER A 254 -7.60 19.27 3.55
CA SER A 254 -7.07 19.93 4.74
C SER A 254 -6.82 18.93 5.86
N GLN A 255 -7.76 18.00 6.09
CA GLN A 255 -7.58 16.91 7.06
C GLN A 255 -6.42 15.98 6.65
N ALA A 256 -6.28 15.66 5.36
CA ALA A 256 -5.16 14.85 4.87
C ALA A 256 -3.81 15.52 5.13
N THR A 257 -3.73 16.84 4.94
CA THR A 257 -2.53 17.63 5.20
C THR A 257 -2.17 17.60 6.69
N GLU A 258 -3.17 17.79 7.55
CA GLU A 258 -3.00 17.74 9.00
C GLU A 258 -2.60 16.33 9.50
N LEU A 259 -3.20 15.27 8.96
CA LEU A 259 -2.83 13.90 9.30
C LEU A 259 -1.36 13.61 8.93
N VAL A 260 -0.94 13.98 7.71
CA VAL A 260 0.45 13.81 7.27
C VAL A 260 1.41 14.58 8.18
N ARG A 261 1.04 15.79 8.61
CA ARG A 261 1.84 16.58 9.57
C ARG A 261 2.01 15.82 10.89
N ARG A 262 0.92 15.36 11.50
CA ARG A 262 0.95 14.64 12.78
C ARG A 262 1.73 13.33 12.70
N ILE A 263 1.53 12.53 11.63
CA ILE A 263 2.28 11.28 11.42
C ILE A 263 3.78 11.56 11.37
N LYS A 264 4.22 12.58 10.63
CA LYS A 264 5.64 12.95 10.53
C LYS A 264 6.28 13.40 11.86
N GLN A 265 5.46 13.77 12.85
CA GLN A 265 5.92 14.21 14.16
C GLN A 265 5.98 13.08 15.19
N LEU A 266 5.51 11.87 14.86
CA LEU A 266 5.67 10.71 15.73
C LEU A 266 7.15 10.36 15.86
N LYS A 267 7.67 10.40 17.09
CA LYS A 267 9.09 10.10 17.38
C LYS A 267 9.33 8.65 17.79
N ASP A 268 8.30 7.98 18.27
CA ASP A 268 8.40 6.64 18.87
C ASP A 268 8.38 5.50 17.82
N VAL A 269 8.30 5.83 16.52
CA VAL A 269 8.17 4.84 15.44
C VAL A 269 8.84 5.32 14.15
N ASP A 270 9.40 4.37 13.39
CA ASP A 270 9.82 4.63 12.01
C ASP A 270 8.60 4.70 11.08
N THR A 271 8.07 5.91 10.93
CA THR A 271 6.90 6.21 10.07
C THR A 271 7.12 5.88 8.59
N ARG A 272 8.36 5.68 8.15
CA ARG A 272 8.66 5.31 6.77
C ARG A 272 8.41 3.83 6.51
N ASN A 273 8.69 2.98 7.50
CA ASN A 273 8.63 1.53 7.36
C ASN A 273 7.45 0.86 8.08
N THR A 274 6.74 1.60 8.94
CA THR A 274 5.53 1.14 9.62
C THR A 274 4.27 1.38 8.77
N TRP A 275 3.40 0.38 8.68
CA TRP A 275 2.12 0.51 7.99
C TRP A 275 1.14 1.38 8.77
N THR A 276 0.53 2.32 8.05
CA THR A 276 -0.55 3.16 8.54
C THR A 276 -1.89 2.71 7.95
N LEU A 277 -2.84 2.34 8.81
CA LEU A 277 -4.25 2.19 8.44
C LEU A 277 -4.94 3.54 8.61
N VAL A 278 -5.50 4.08 7.52
CA VAL A 278 -6.25 5.35 7.54
C VAL A 278 -7.72 5.05 7.26
N ILE A 279 -8.59 5.24 8.24
CA ILE A 279 -10.03 5.06 8.08
C ILE A 279 -10.67 6.42 7.85
N ILE A 280 -11.27 6.62 6.69
CA ILE A 280 -11.92 7.88 6.32
C ILE A 280 -13.43 7.63 6.30
N THR A 281 -14.21 8.32 7.14
CA THR A 281 -15.68 8.25 7.08
C THR A 281 -16.26 9.59 6.68
N ILE A 282 -16.85 9.68 5.50
CA ILE A 282 -17.30 10.96 4.96
C ILE A 282 -18.61 10.84 4.20
N GLY A 283 -19.44 11.87 4.33
CA GLY A 283 -20.61 12.08 3.50
C GLY A 283 -21.91 12.10 4.26
N THR A 284 -21.92 11.69 5.53
CA THR A 284 -23.13 11.72 6.36
C THR A 284 -23.64 13.15 6.46
N GLU A 285 -22.75 14.12 6.70
CA GLU A 285 -23.09 15.55 6.72
C GLU A 285 -23.61 16.06 5.37
N GLU A 286 -23.02 15.61 4.26
CA GLU A 286 -23.43 16.04 2.92
C GLU A 286 -24.79 15.49 2.52
N ILE A 287 -25.07 14.21 2.81
CA ILE A 287 -26.38 13.62 2.53
C ILE A 287 -27.47 14.18 3.45
N CYS A 288 -27.12 14.62 4.67
CA CYS A 288 -28.11 15.09 5.63
C CYS A 288 -28.42 16.59 5.56
N ASN A 289 -27.41 17.42 5.33
CA ASN A 289 -27.56 18.86 5.35
C ASN A 289 -27.78 19.41 3.94
N ASN A 290 -27.06 18.87 2.94
CA ASN A 290 -27.01 19.43 1.59
C ASN A 290 -27.71 18.57 0.54
N CYS A 291 -27.97 17.28 0.84
CA CYS A 291 -28.58 16.34 -0.09
C CYS A 291 -27.82 16.22 -1.43
N THR A 292 -26.49 16.38 -1.38
CA THR A 292 -25.61 16.42 -2.55
C THR A 292 -24.67 15.22 -2.60
N GLY A 293 -24.19 14.93 -3.81
CA GLY A 293 -23.06 14.02 -4.00
C GLY A 293 -21.76 14.61 -3.45
N PRO A 294 -20.70 13.80 -3.35
CA PRO A 294 -19.41 14.27 -2.86
C PRO A 294 -18.69 15.17 -3.87
N ASP A 295 -17.78 15.99 -3.37
CA ASP A 295 -16.72 16.63 -4.16
C ASP A 295 -15.64 15.59 -4.48
N THR A 296 -15.80 14.91 -5.61
CA THR A 296 -14.83 13.91 -6.10
C THR A 296 -13.42 14.48 -6.26
N GLY A 297 -13.30 15.75 -6.67
CA GLY A 297 -12.00 16.40 -6.84
C GLY A 297 -11.26 16.59 -5.52
N ALA A 298 -11.98 16.98 -4.46
CA ALA A 298 -11.43 17.08 -3.12
C ALA A 298 -11.02 15.71 -2.56
N LEU A 299 -11.82 14.66 -2.79
CA LEU A 299 -11.46 13.29 -2.39
C LEU A 299 -10.17 12.81 -3.08
N ILE A 300 -10.06 13.00 -4.40
CA ILE A 300 -8.85 12.67 -5.17
C ILE A 300 -7.64 13.44 -4.63
N LYS A 301 -7.78 14.74 -4.42
CA LYS A 301 -6.71 15.59 -3.89
C LYS A 301 -6.25 15.14 -2.50
N ALA A 302 -7.17 14.70 -1.64
CA ALA A 302 -6.83 14.13 -0.34
C ALA A 302 -6.02 12.84 -0.49
N MET A 303 -6.42 11.93 -1.38
CA MET A 303 -5.65 10.70 -1.68
C MET A 303 -4.24 11.02 -2.19
N ASP A 304 -4.08 12.03 -3.04
CA ASP A 304 -2.77 12.47 -3.54
C ASP A 304 -1.88 13.05 -2.43
N ILE A 305 -2.46 13.75 -1.46
CA ILE A 305 -1.74 14.26 -0.29
C ILE A 305 -1.27 13.09 0.58
N LEU A 306 -2.15 12.12 0.87
CA LEU A 306 -1.82 10.93 1.66
C LEU A 306 -0.74 10.07 0.97
N ASN A 307 -0.88 9.81 -0.33
CA ASN A 307 0.10 9.05 -1.11
C ASN A 307 1.49 9.69 -1.08
N ARG A 308 1.58 11.02 -1.22
CA ARG A 308 2.86 11.73 -1.14
C ARG A 308 3.40 11.83 0.29
N GLY A 309 2.51 11.88 1.29
CA GLY A 309 2.85 12.14 2.68
C GLY A 309 3.21 10.90 3.50
N ILE A 310 2.64 9.73 3.17
CA ILE A 310 2.74 8.49 3.96
C ILE A 310 3.38 7.40 3.09
N HIS A 311 4.39 6.72 3.61
CA HIS A 311 5.19 5.78 2.81
C HIS A 311 4.52 4.42 2.60
N LYS A 312 3.91 3.89 3.67
CA LYS A 312 3.16 2.64 3.71
C LYS A 312 1.77 2.92 4.26
N ALA A 313 0.77 2.98 3.40
CA ALA A 313 -0.59 3.28 3.81
C ALA A 313 -1.61 2.37 3.16
N PHE A 314 -2.55 1.91 3.96
CA PHE A 314 -3.78 1.31 3.50
C PHE A 314 -4.94 2.23 3.89
N ILE A 315 -5.60 2.79 2.88
CA ILE A 315 -6.70 3.74 3.07
C ILE A 315 -8.02 2.99 2.97
N VAL A 316 -8.91 3.18 3.92
CA VAL A 316 -10.27 2.64 3.89
C VAL A 316 -11.23 3.82 3.86
N LEU A 317 -11.74 4.14 2.67
CA LEU A 317 -12.66 5.25 2.46
C LEU A 317 -14.10 4.73 2.53
N VAL A 318 -14.82 5.09 3.58
CA VAL A 318 -16.21 4.72 3.84
C VAL A 318 -17.12 5.92 3.59
N GLY A 319 -18.13 5.71 2.76
CA GLY A 319 -19.11 6.73 2.41
C GLY A 319 -20.21 6.91 3.46
N PRO A 320 -21.30 7.61 3.11
CA PRO A 320 -22.36 7.94 4.04
C PRO A 320 -23.06 6.71 4.60
N ILE A 321 -23.73 6.93 5.73
CA ILE A 321 -24.51 5.90 6.42
C ILE A 321 -25.71 5.48 5.55
N HIS A 322 -25.89 4.16 5.42
CA HIS A 322 -27.10 3.53 4.90
C HIS A 322 -27.63 2.56 5.96
N ILE A 323 -28.63 2.97 6.73
CA ILE A 323 -29.29 2.08 7.69
C ILE A 323 -30.63 1.67 7.15
N SER A 324 -30.90 0.37 7.18
CA SER A 324 -32.18 -0.18 6.73
C SER A 324 -32.62 -1.35 7.62
N SER A 325 -33.90 -1.69 7.52
CA SER A 325 -34.41 -2.93 8.11
C SER A 325 -33.80 -4.14 7.39
N SER A 326 -33.56 -5.22 8.13
CA SER A 326 -33.15 -6.51 7.54
C SER A 326 -34.16 -7.04 6.52
N PHE A 327 -35.44 -6.68 6.65
CA PHE A 327 -36.53 -7.09 5.75
C PHE A 327 -36.70 -6.15 4.54
N GLN A 328 -36.21 -4.91 4.63
CA GLN A 328 -36.37 -3.87 3.60
C GLN A 328 -35.04 -3.15 3.39
N GLN A 329 -34.09 -3.82 2.73
CA GLN A 329 -32.70 -3.34 2.62
C GLN A 329 -32.51 -2.13 1.69
N GLN A 330 -33.49 -1.88 0.82
CA GLN A 330 -33.44 -0.78 -0.15
C GLN A 330 -33.84 0.57 0.48
N GLU A 331 -34.51 0.56 1.63
CA GLU A 331 -34.97 1.77 2.31
C GLU A 331 -33.88 2.33 3.23
N ASN A 332 -33.34 3.50 2.89
CA ASN A 332 -32.40 4.20 3.76
C ASN A 332 -33.16 5.06 4.78
N LEU A 333 -33.07 4.70 6.06
CA LEU A 333 -33.68 5.42 7.19
C LEU A 333 -33.11 6.83 7.42
N MET A 334 -32.02 7.19 6.73
CA MET A 334 -31.54 8.57 6.68
C MET A 334 -32.54 9.49 5.96
N LYS A 335 -33.37 8.97 5.03
CA LYS A 335 -34.38 9.77 4.30
C LYS A 335 -35.27 10.58 5.24
N THR A 336 -35.77 9.96 6.31
CA THR A 336 -36.73 10.57 7.24
C THR A 336 -36.06 11.40 8.33
N ARG A 337 -34.78 11.13 8.63
CA ARG A 337 -34.02 11.81 9.68
C ARG A 337 -33.33 13.08 9.21
N CYS A 338 -32.81 13.07 7.98
CA CYS A 338 -32.13 14.23 7.43
C CYS A 338 -33.13 15.33 7.01
N PRO A 339 -32.92 16.60 7.40
CA PRO A 339 -33.82 17.70 7.05
C PRO A 339 -34.07 17.86 5.54
N CYS A 340 -33.01 17.77 4.72
CA CYS A 340 -33.10 18.04 3.29
C CYS A 340 -33.80 16.91 2.49
N SER A 341 -33.82 15.67 3.00
CA SER A 341 -34.34 14.51 2.29
C SER A 341 -35.76 14.11 2.69
N ARG A 342 -36.27 14.60 3.83
CA ARG A 342 -37.55 14.16 4.42
C ARG A 342 -38.74 14.32 3.47
N GLN A 343 -38.76 15.41 2.69
CA GLN A 343 -39.83 15.74 1.76
C GLN A 343 -39.52 15.32 0.31
N GLN A 344 -38.41 14.64 0.08
CA GLN A 344 -38.01 14.23 -1.26
C GLN A 344 -38.81 13.00 -1.73
N PRO A 345 -39.03 12.85 -3.06
CA PRO A 345 -39.75 11.71 -3.61
C PRO A 345 -39.04 10.38 -3.33
N ASP A 346 -39.80 9.30 -3.44
CA ASP A 346 -39.23 7.96 -3.38
C ASP A 346 -38.19 7.74 -4.48
N GLY A 347 -37.14 6.99 -4.18
CA GLY A 347 -35.98 6.83 -5.08
C GLY A 347 -34.96 7.99 -5.02
N PHE A 348 -35.26 9.11 -4.36
CA PHE A 348 -34.29 10.20 -4.19
C PHE A 348 -32.97 9.72 -3.55
N MET A 349 -33.07 8.99 -2.43
CA MET A 349 -31.89 8.43 -1.76
C MET A 349 -31.13 7.45 -2.65
N GLN A 350 -31.82 6.69 -3.50
CA GLN A 350 -31.16 5.78 -4.44
C GLN A 350 -30.37 6.55 -5.51
N SER A 351 -30.93 7.63 -6.06
CA SER A 351 -30.23 8.51 -7.00
C SER A 351 -28.99 9.15 -6.35
N LEU A 352 -29.13 9.61 -5.11
CA LEU A 352 -28.03 10.18 -4.33
C LEU A 352 -26.94 9.12 -4.08
N SER A 353 -27.33 7.92 -3.67
CA SER A 353 -26.42 6.78 -3.52
C SER A 353 -25.69 6.47 -4.83
N THR A 354 -26.36 6.45 -5.98
CA THR A 354 -25.67 6.24 -7.27
C THR A 354 -24.59 7.29 -7.53
N LYS A 355 -24.81 8.57 -7.17
CA LYS A 355 -23.79 9.62 -7.29
C LYS A 355 -22.58 9.35 -6.39
N TRP A 356 -22.82 8.97 -5.14
CA TRP A 356 -21.77 8.59 -4.18
C TRP A 356 -20.97 7.38 -4.67
N ALA A 357 -21.65 6.32 -5.14
CA ALA A 357 -21.02 5.12 -5.67
C ALA A 357 -20.12 5.42 -6.88
N ASN A 358 -20.61 6.23 -7.83
CA ASN A 358 -19.84 6.60 -9.01
C ASN A 358 -18.58 7.41 -8.66
N SER A 359 -18.70 8.37 -7.72
CA SER A 359 -17.55 9.13 -7.23
C SER A 359 -16.53 8.23 -6.53
N PHE A 360 -16.98 7.29 -5.69
CA PHE A 360 -16.09 6.39 -4.96
C PHE A 360 -15.37 5.44 -5.92
N ALA A 361 -16.06 4.93 -6.94
CA ALA A 361 -15.43 4.16 -8.02
C ALA A 361 -14.36 4.98 -8.75
N THR A 362 -14.62 6.27 -9.01
CA THR A 362 -13.64 7.18 -9.62
C THR A 362 -12.40 7.35 -8.74
N VAL A 363 -12.57 7.56 -7.43
CA VAL A 363 -11.46 7.66 -6.46
C VAL A 363 -10.68 6.34 -6.39
N GLN A 364 -11.37 5.20 -6.37
CA GLN A 364 -10.75 3.87 -6.36
C GLN A 364 -9.85 3.66 -7.58
N SER A 365 -10.36 3.97 -8.78
CA SER A 365 -9.60 3.86 -10.02
C SER A 365 -8.42 4.82 -10.06
N HIS A 366 -8.58 6.04 -9.56
CA HIS A 366 -7.47 7.01 -9.45
C HIS A 366 -6.31 6.46 -8.62
N VAL A 367 -6.59 5.92 -7.43
CA VAL A 367 -5.55 5.36 -6.56
C VAL A 367 -4.88 4.13 -7.18
N GLN A 368 -5.66 3.24 -7.81
CA GLN A 368 -5.13 2.04 -8.48
C GLN A 368 -4.18 2.39 -9.65
N ASN A 369 -4.44 3.51 -10.35
CA ASN A 369 -3.61 3.96 -11.47
C ASN A 369 -2.21 4.42 -11.04
N VAL A 370 -1.98 4.74 -9.77
CA VAL A 370 -0.66 5.14 -9.24
C VAL A 370 0.35 3.98 -9.27
N LYS A 371 -0.12 2.72 -9.28
CA LYS A 371 0.71 1.48 -9.32
C LYS A 371 1.79 1.39 -8.25
N ARG A 372 1.53 1.86 -7.03
CA ARG A 372 2.46 1.80 -5.90
C ARG A 372 2.13 0.64 -4.97
N LYS A 373 3.06 -0.30 -4.80
CA LYS A 373 2.87 -1.50 -3.95
C LYS A 373 2.59 -1.21 -2.47
N THR A 374 3.01 -0.06 -1.96
CA THR A 374 2.88 0.31 -0.54
C THR A 374 1.77 1.32 -0.26
N PHE A 375 0.94 1.64 -1.25
CA PHE A 375 -0.16 2.58 -1.11
C PHE A 375 -1.36 2.08 -1.90
N SER A 376 -2.46 1.81 -1.20
CA SER A 376 -3.70 1.38 -1.83
C SER A 376 -4.88 1.88 -1.02
N ALA A 377 -6.03 2.00 -1.67
CA ALA A 377 -7.28 2.41 -1.06
C ALA A 377 -8.35 1.36 -1.32
N LEU A 378 -9.18 1.09 -0.31
CA LEU A 378 -10.44 0.39 -0.46
C LEU A 378 -11.57 1.39 -0.29
N THR A 379 -12.32 1.65 -1.35
CA THR A 379 -13.50 2.52 -1.30
C THR A 379 -14.76 1.69 -1.06
N LEU A 380 -15.47 1.99 0.02
CA LEU A 380 -16.76 1.44 0.38
C LEU A 380 -17.79 2.58 0.26
N PRO A 381 -18.64 2.58 -0.78
CA PRO A 381 -19.49 3.73 -1.09
C PRO A 381 -20.51 4.07 -0.01
N PHE A 382 -20.81 3.13 0.89
CA PHE A 382 -21.72 3.31 2.02
C PHE A 382 -21.25 2.53 3.23
N LEU A 383 -21.57 3.04 4.41
CA LEU A 383 -21.61 2.27 5.65
C LEU A 383 -22.99 1.61 5.76
N THR A 384 -23.11 0.39 5.25
CA THR A 384 -24.39 -0.32 5.14
C THR A 384 -24.69 -1.15 6.39
N LEU A 385 -25.61 -0.67 7.23
CA LEU A 385 -26.02 -1.33 8.46
C LEU A 385 -27.45 -1.87 8.34
N HIS A 386 -27.58 -3.20 8.35
CA HIS A 386 -28.88 -3.87 8.36
C HIS A 386 -29.19 -4.42 9.75
N SER A 387 -30.38 -4.13 10.27
CA SER A 387 -30.83 -4.64 11.57
C SER A 387 -32.32 -4.97 11.57
N ARG A 388 -32.73 -5.92 12.42
CA ARG A 388 -34.14 -6.19 12.73
C ARG A 388 -34.80 -5.00 13.43
N TYR A 389 -34.01 -4.25 14.21
CA TYR A 389 -34.42 -3.06 14.94
C TYR A 389 -33.54 -1.87 14.52
N PRO A 390 -33.65 -1.38 13.28
CA PRO A 390 -32.70 -0.41 12.74
C PRO A 390 -32.79 0.98 13.39
N TYR A 391 -33.93 1.31 14.00
CA TYR A 391 -34.12 2.56 14.73
C TYR A 391 -33.28 2.63 16.02
N SER A 392 -32.98 1.48 16.65
CA SER A 392 -32.20 1.42 17.91
C SER A 392 -30.70 1.69 17.70
N LEU A 393 -30.25 1.85 16.46
CA LEU A 393 -28.86 2.21 16.12
C LEU A 393 -28.61 3.71 16.13
N PHE A 394 -29.68 4.52 16.16
CA PHE A 394 -29.60 5.97 16.13
C PHE A 394 -29.77 6.57 17.53
N ILE A 395 -29.23 7.76 17.70
CA ILE A 395 -29.65 8.67 18.77
C ILE A 395 -31.08 9.14 18.43
N PRO A 396 -32.02 9.16 19.40
CA PRO A 396 -33.38 9.63 19.16
C PRO A 396 -33.40 11.01 18.49
N ASN A 397 -34.17 11.14 17.41
CA ASN A 397 -34.37 12.37 16.62
C ASN A 397 -33.12 13.01 15.99
N LYS A 398 -31.94 12.39 16.10
CA LYS A 398 -30.70 12.88 15.47
C LYS A 398 -30.25 11.91 14.37
N PRO A 399 -29.67 12.41 13.26
CA PRO A 399 -29.10 11.57 12.22
C PRO A 399 -27.69 11.03 12.59
N LEU A 400 -27.49 10.69 13.87
CA LEU A 400 -26.22 10.24 14.43
C LEU A 400 -26.37 8.84 15.01
N LEU A 401 -25.31 8.03 14.89
CA LEU A 401 -25.27 6.72 15.52
C LEU A 401 -25.12 6.85 17.03
N ASN A 402 -25.82 6.01 17.78
CA ASN A 402 -25.56 5.85 19.21
C ASN A 402 -24.44 4.81 19.43
N ARG A 403 -24.14 4.48 20.69
CA ARG A 403 -23.13 3.46 21.06
C ARG A 403 -23.35 2.12 20.34
N ARG A 404 -24.61 1.66 20.24
CA ARG A 404 -24.97 0.41 19.55
C ARG A 404 -24.70 0.52 18.04
N GLY A 405 -25.06 1.64 17.43
CA GLY A 405 -24.78 1.93 16.01
C GLY A 405 -23.27 1.95 15.71
N HIS A 406 -22.46 2.58 16.56
CA HIS A 406 -21.00 2.57 16.42
C HIS A 406 -20.40 1.16 16.55
N ASN A 407 -20.88 0.36 17.51
CA ASN A 407 -20.45 -1.05 17.62
C ASN A 407 -20.76 -1.85 16.34
N TYR A 408 -21.95 -1.66 15.77
CA TYR A 408 -22.35 -2.28 14.50
C TYR A 408 -21.46 -1.81 13.34
N ALA A 409 -21.12 -0.52 13.30
CA ALA A 409 -20.23 0.06 12.28
C ALA A 409 -18.81 -0.52 12.34
N ALA A 410 -18.21 -0.63 13.53
CA ALA A 410 -16.88 -1.23 13.69
C ALA A 410 -16.87 -2.69 13.26
N LYS A 411 -17.86 -3.48 13.71
CA LYS A 411 -17.97 -4.89 13.36
C LYS A 411 -18.21 -5.10 11.87
N TRP A 412 -19.10 -4.32 11.27
CA TRP A 412 -19.34 -4.34 9.83
C TRP A 412 -18.06 -4.03 9.06
N LEU A 413 -17.34 -2.98 9.44
CA LEU A 413 -16.12 -2.57 8.76
C LEU A 413 -15.05 -3.66 8.87
N TRP A 414 -14.83 -4.18 10.08
CA TRP A 414 -13.89 -5.28 10.30
C TRP A 414 -14.21 -6.49 9.41
N ASN A 415 -15.44 -6.99 9.46
CA ASN A 415 -15.83 -8.16 8.68
C ASN A 415 -15.75 -7.89 7.17
N ARG A 416 -16.03 -6.65 6.73
CA ARG A 416 -15.87 -6.24 5.33
C ARG A 416 -14.40 -6.24 4.89
N LEU A 417 -13.48 -5.83 5.76
CA LEU A 417 -12.03 -5.86 5.49
C LEU A 417 -11.48 -7.29 5.43
N ILE A 418 -12.10 -8.25 6.13
CA ILE A 418 -11.67 -9.66 6.14
C ILE A 418 -12.32 -10.48 5.01
N SER A 419 -13.60 -10.30 4.73
CA SER A 419 -14.29 -11.05 3.67
C SER A 419 -14.12 -10.43 2.27
N GLY A 420 -13.78 -9.15 2.18
CA GLY A 420 -13.70 -8.46 0.90
C GLY A 420 -15.04 -8.44 0.17
N PRO A 421 -15.08 -8.46 -1.19
CA PRO A 421 -16.30 -8.28 -1.98
C PRO A 421 -17.36 -9.35 -1.69
N ASN A 422 -16.95 -10.55 -1.29
CA ASN A 422 -17.80 -11.70 -1.01
C ASN A 422 -18.57 -11.61 0.33
N TYR A 423 -18.43 -10.50 1.06
CA TYR A 423 -19.22 -10.23 2.26
C TYR A 423 -20.71 -10.18 1.93
N ASN A 424 -21.46 -11.19 2.39
CA ASN A 424 -22.88 -11.35 2.10
C ASN A 424 -23.75 -10.57 3.10
N PHE A 425 -24.27 -9.42 2.66
CA PHE A 425 -25.16 -8.55 3.44
C PHE A 425 -26.50 -9.21 3.83
N SER A 426 -26.98 -10.19 3.06
CA SER A 426 -28.29 -10.86 3.29
C SER A 426 -28.23 -11.90 4.41
N LYS A 427 -27.05 -12.47 4.66
CA LYS A 427 -26.79 -13.37 5.80
C LYS A 427 -26.25 -12.62 7.03
N ALA A 428 -25.66 -11.45 6.81
CA ALA A 428 -25.15 -10.60 7.89
C ALA A 428 -26.31 -9.87 8.59
N VAL A 429 -27.13 -10.61 9.35
CA VAL A 429 -27.88 -10.00 10.43
C VAL A 429 -26.86 -9.67 11.52
N LEU A 430 -26.40 -8.42 11.57
CA LEU A 430 -25.30 -7.96 12.44
C LEU A 430 -25.53 -8.26 13.94
N SER A 431 -26.77 -8.64 14.32
CA SER A 431 -27.17 -9.12 15.64
C SER A 431 -26.68 -10.54 16.00
N GLN A 432 -25.95 -11.24 15.12
CA GLN A 432 -25.25 -12.48 15.48
C GLN A 432 -23.75 -12.15 15.66
N ASP A 433 -23.25 -12.27 16.89
CA ASP A 433 -22.11 -11.55 17.48
C ASP A 433 -20.70 -11.81 16.93
N ALA A 434 -20.56 -12.45 15.78
CA ALA A 434 -19.27 -12.96 15.34
C ALA A 434 -18.45 -11.97 14.48
N TYR A 435 -17.21 -11.74 14.91
CA TYR A 435 -16.13 -11.17 14.12
C TYR A 435 -15.46 -12.26 13.28
N PHE A 436 -15.08 -11.92 12.06
CA PHE A 436 -14.42 -12.87 11.17
C PHE A 436 -12.91 -12.88 11.40
N CYS A 437 -12.33 -14.09 11.41
CA CYS A 437 -10.91 -14.27 11.34
C CYS A 437 -10.42 -14.26 9.88
N PRO A 438 -9.22 -13.73 9.60
CA PRO A 438 -8.55 -13.97 8.33
C PRO A 438 -8.45 -15.48 8.03
N SER A 439 -8.76 -15.89 6.81
CA SER A 439 -8.70 -17.31 6.43
C SER A 439 -7.26 -17.73 6.17
N LEU A 440 -6.94 -19.01 6.35
CA LEU A 440 -5.59 -19.53 6.03
C LEU A 440 -5.26 -19.47 4.54
N GLY A 441 -6.28 -19.51 3.67
CA GLY A 441 -6.10 -19.37 2.22
C GLY A 441 -5.87 -17.93 1.77
N CYS A 442 -6.22 -16.94 2.59
CA CYS A 442 -5.85 -15.55 2.38
C CYS A 442 -5.84 -14.78 3.71
N PRO A 443 -4.72 -14.82 4.45
CA PRO A 443 -4.63 -14.30 5.81
C PRO A 443 -4.33 -12.79 5.86
N TYR A 444 -4.84 -12.03 4.88
CA TYR A 444 -4.58 -10.60 4.71
C TYR A 444 -5.89 -9.82 4.70
N PHE A 445 -5.81 -8.51 4.91
CA PHE A 445 -6.91 -7.63 4.55
C PHE A 445 -7.22 -7.80 3.06
N ARG A 446 -8.51 -7.84 2.74
CA ARG A 446 -8.98 -7.93 1.36
C ARG A 446 -8.91 -6.53 0.76
N THR A 447 -7.91 -6.32 -0.07
CA THR A 447 -7.64 -5.09 -0.79
C THR A 447 -7.87 -5.31 -2.28
N PRO A 448 -8.09 -4.23 -3.06
CA PRO A 448 -8.25 -4.39 -4.51
C PRO A 448 -7.07 -5.10 -5.20
N ASP A 449 -5.88 -5.07 -4.58
CA ASP A 449 -4.67 -5.70 -5.09
C ASP A 449 -4.65 -7.23 -4.91
N ASN A 450 -5.49 -7.77 -4.03
CA ASN A 450 -5.55 -9.22 -3.76
C ASN A 450 -6.95 -9.83 -3.95
N PHE A 451 -7.93 -9.08 -4.44
CA PHE A 451 -9.29 -9.58 -4.66
C PHE A 451 -9.34 -10.80 -5.59
N ASN A 452 -8.59 -10.78 -6.69
CA ASN A 452 -8.62 -11.85 -7.69
C ASN A 452 -7.59 -12.96 -7.39
N ASN A 453 -6.44 -12.60 -6.83
CA ASN A 453 -5.38 -13.55 -6.50
C ASN A 453 -4.78 -13.20 -5.14
N CYS A 454 -4.74 -14.18 -4.23
CA CYS A 454 -4.12 -14.04 -2.93
C CYS A 454 -2.91 -14.96 -2.84
N GLU A 455 -1.72 -14.37 -3.03
CA GLU A 455 -0.47 -15.10 -3.01
C GLU A 455 0.07 -15.20 -1.58
N ILE A 456 0.36 -16.42 -1.14
CA ILE A 456 0.96 -16.70 0.16
C ILE A 456 2.42 -17.07 -0.06
N LEU A 457 3.30 -16.38 0.66
CA LEU A 457 4.74 -16.61 0.59
C LEU A 457 5.29 -16.89 1.98
N THR A 458 5.86 -18.08 2.18
CA THR A 458 6.56 -18.45 3.42
C THR A 458 7.95 -17.83 3.45
N HIS A 459 8.53 -17.67 4.65
CA HIS A 459 9.91 -17.19 4.78
C HIS A 459 10.93 -18.08 4.05
N SER A 460 10.76 -19.40 4.11
CA SER A 460 11.65 -20.35 3.43
C SER A 460 11.57 -20.25 1.90
N SER A 461 10.37 -20.13 1.33
CA SER A 461 10.18 -19.95 -0.11
C SER A 461 10.67 -18.58 -0.58
N ALA A 462 10.48 -17.53 0.22
CA ALA A 462 11.03 -16.21 -0.08
C ALA A 462 12.56 -16.23 -0.14
N GLU A 463 13.22 -16.91 0.78
CA GLU A 463 14.68 -17.02 0.79
C GLU A 463 15.20 -17.79 -0.42
N GLN A 464 14.54 -18.90 -0.79
CA GLN A 464 14.87 -19.65 -2.00
C GLN A 464 14.77 -18.80 -3.27
N LEU A 465 13.72 -17.97 -3.38
CA LEU A 465 13.54 -17.04 -4.50
C LEU A 465 14.61 -15.94 -4.53
N ARG A 466 15.09 -15.48 -3.36
CA ARG A 466 16.18 -14.51 -3.29
C ARG A 466 17.49 -15.13 -3.79
N VAL A 467 17.81 -16.33 -3.31
CA VAL A 467 19.01 -17.07 -3.72
C VAL A 467 18.97 -17.42 -5.22
N SER A 468 17.83 -17.85 -5.76
CA SER A 468 17.71 -18.15 -7.19
C SER A 468 17.93 -16.90 -8.04
N LYS A 469 17.36 -15.76 -7.62
CA LYS A 469 17.50 -14.49 -8.33
C LYS A 469 18.93 -13.93 -8.27
N GLU A 470 19.63 -14.14 -7.16
CA GLU A 470 21.05 -13.76 -7.04
C GLU A 470 21.92 -14.59 -8.00
N LYS A 471 21.67 -15.91 -8.09
CA LYS A 471 22.36 -16.79 -9.06
C LYS A 471 22.08 -16.41 -10.51
N GLU A 472 20.84 -16.05 -10.86
CA GLU A 472 20.49 -15.56 -12.20
C GLU A 472 21.24 -14.26 -12.52
N LEU A 473 21.30 -13.31 -11.57
CA LEU A 473 22.03 -12.06 -11.75
C LEU A 473 23.54 -12.28 -11.90
N GLU A 474 24.12 -13.20 -11.12
CA GLU A 474 25.52 -13.60 -11.25
C GLU A 474 25.79 -14.27 -12.61
N GLN A 475 24.85 -15.08 -13.11
CA GLN A 475 24.96 -15.71 -14.42
C GLN A 475 24.89 -14.67 -15.55
N ASP A 476 23.98 -13.70 -15.48
CA ASP A 476 23.89 -12.61 -16.47
C ASP A 476 25.14 -11.72 -16.48
N LEU A 477 25.69 -11.40 -15.30
CA LEU A 477 26.96 -10.67 -15.17
C LEU A 477 28.17 -11.50 -15.65
N GLY A 478 28.15 -12.81 -15.45
CA GLY A 478 29.17 -13.75 -15.92
C GLY A 478 29.19 -13.90 -17.45
N VAL A 479 28.02 -13.96 -18.08
CA VAL A 479 27.87 -14.01 -19.55
C VAL A 479 28.34 -12.71 -20.20
N SER A 480 28.08 -11.55 -19.58
CA SER A 480 28.58 -10.25 -20.05
C SER A 480 30.11 -10.16 -20.09
N LYS A 481 30.82 -10.83 -19.16
CA LYS A 481 32.29 -10.73 -19.04
C LYS A 481 33.07 -11.56 -20.07
N PHE A 482 32.50 -12.61 -20.63
CA PHE A 482 33.20 -13.51 -21.55
C PHE A 482 33.01 -13.21 -23.05
N GLY A 483 32.11 -12.28 -23.41
CA GLY A 483 31.66 -12.11 -24.80
C GLY A 483 32.30 -11.01 -25.65
N SER A 484 33.12 -10.07 -25.12
CA SER A 484 33.50 -8.89 -25.93
C SER A 484 34.94 -8.38 -25.82
N LYS A 485 35.68 -8.58 -24.72
CA LYS A 485 36.99 -7.93 -24.58
C LYS A 485 38.17 -8.65 -25.24
N ASN A 486 38.09 -9.96 -25.45
CA ASN A 486 39.27 -10.69 -25.94
C ASN A 486 39.36 -10.68 -27.48
N SER A 487 38.26 -10.69 -28.24
CA SER A 487 38.33 -10.78 -29.71
C SER A 487 38.90 -9.50 -30.36
N GLU A 488 38.61 -8.33 -29.79
CA GLU A 488 39.06 -7.04 -30.32
C GLU A 488 40.57 -6.84 -30.10
N VAL A 489 41.12 -7.33 -28.99
CA VAL A 489 42.56 -7.31 -28.69
C VAL A 489 43.34 -8.27 -29.61
N TYR A 490 42.79 -9.45 -29.91
CA TYR A 490 43.44 -10.39 -30.84
C TYR A 490 43.44 -9.86 -32.28
N LEU A 491 42.34 -9.25 -32.74
CA LEU A 491 42.23 -8.70 -34.09
C LEU A 491 43.17 -7.50 -34.29
N THR A 492 43.24 -6.60 -33.31
CA THR A 492 44.17 -5.46 -33.35
C THR A 492 45.64 -5.91 -33.32
N THR A 493 45.97 -6.91 -32.51
CA THR A 493 47.34 -7.46 -32.46
C THR A 493 47.75 -8.11 -33.79
N LEU A 494 46.86 -8.88 -34.42
CA LEU A 494 47.11 -9.49 -35.73
C LEU A 494 47.28 -8.44 -36.84
N ALA A 495 46.49 -7.37 -36.82
CA ALA A 495 46.61 -6.27 -37.78
C ALA A 495 47.97 -5.56 -37.66
N ILE A 496 48.43 -5.28 -36.44
CA ILE A 496 49.74 -4.65 -36.18
C ILE A 496 50.88 -5.54 -36.70
N MET A 497 50.83 -6.85 -36.42
CA MET A 497 51.84 -7.80 -36.91
C MET A 497 51.87 -7.89 -38.43
N GLY A 498 50.71 -7.87 -39.09
CA GLY A 498 50.60 -7.87 -40.55
C GLY A 498 51.18 -6.61 -41.20
N ILE A 499 50.87 -5.43 -40.65
CA ILE A 499 51.40 -4.15 -41.14
C ILE A 499 52.93 -4.08 -40.94
N ALA A 500 53.44 -4.52 -39.80
CA ALA A 500 54.87 -4.59 -39.54
C ALA A 500 55.58 -5.48 -40.55
N PHE A 501 55.03 -6.66 -40.84
CA PHE A 501 55.60 -7.60 -41.81
C PHE A 501 55.64 -7.02 -43.24
N LEU A 502 54.55 -6.36 -43.66
CA LEU A 502 54.48 -5.68 -44.95
C LEU A 502 55.48 -4.52 -45.04
N SER A 503 55.68 -3.77 -43.95
CA SER A 503 56.67 -2.69 -43.90
C SER A 503 58.10 -3.21 -44.08
N VAL A 504 58.45 -4.34 -43.44
CA VAL A 504 59.78 -4.94 -43.56
C VAL A 504 60.03 -5.44 -44.99
N ILE A 505 59.04 -6.06 -45.62
CA ILE A 505 59.16 -6.52 -47.01
C ILE A 505 59.32 -5.33 -47.95
N THR A 506 58.51 -4.28 -47.80
CA THR A 506 58.57 -3.10 -48.67
C THR A 506 59.89 -2.35 -48.52
N PHE A 507 60.32 -2.04 -47.29
CA PHE A 507 61.63 -1.41 -47.05
C PHE A 507 62.78 -2.30 -47.51
N GLY A 508 62.76 -3.60 -47.22
CA GLY A 508 63.76 -4.55 -47.68
C GLY A 508 63.88 -4.57 -49.21
N THR A 509 62.75 -4.56 -49.91
CA THR A 509 62.72 -4.52 -51.39
C THR A 509 63.23 -3.19 -51.93
N ILE A 510 62.92 -2.07 -51.28
CA ILE A 510 63.42 -0.74 -51.64
C ILE A 510 64.94 -0.66 -51.44
N PHE A 511 65.46 -1.09 -50.29
CA PHE A 511 66.90 -1.12 -50.01
C PHE A 511 67.64 -2.06 -50.95
N TYR A 512 67.08 -3.23 -51.27
CA TYR A 512 67.64 -4.16 -52.24
C TYR A 512 67.74 -3.54 -53.64
N LYS A 513 66.66 -2.88 -54.11
CA LYS A 513 66.66 -2.19 -55.41
C LYS A 513 67.57 -0.96 -55.43
N ARG A 514 67.73 -0.24 -54.31
CA ARG A 514 68.67 0.90 -54.19
C ARG A 514 70.13 0.44 -54.12
N SER A 515 70.42 -0.65 -53.39
CA SER A 515 71.74 -1.27 -53.32
C SER A 515 72.25 -1.67 -54.71
N LYS A 516 71.36 -2.22 -55.55
CA LYS A 516 71.69 -2.60 -56.94
C LYS A 516 71.96 -1.43 -57.89
N LYS A 517 71.68 -0.17 -57.48
CA LYS A 517 71.86 1.05 -58.28
C LYS A 517 72.92 2.02 -57.73
N GLY A 518 73.64 1.63 -56.67
CA GLY A 518 74.73 2.44 -56.08
C GLY A 518 76.10 2.07 -56.64
N THR A 519 76.70 2.95 -57.44
CA THR A 519 78.04 2.78 -58.06
C THR A 519 79.19 3.36 -57.24
N ARG A 520 79.12 3.28 -55.90
CA ARG A 520 80.27 3.53 -55.00
C ARG A 520 80.21 2.61 -53.78
N GLY A 521 81.26 1.81 -53.60
CA GLY A 521 81.47 1.01 -52.40
C GLY A 521 81.82 1.90 -51.21
N ARG A 522 81.23 1.64 -50.04
CA ARG A 522 81.45 2.41 -48.80
C ARG A 522 82.85 2.20 -48.17
N PHE A 523 83.73 1.47 -48.84
CA PHE A 523 85.07 1.12 -48.38
C PHE A 523 86.17 1.55 -49.36
N ASP A 524 86.09 2.78 -49.89
CA ASP A 524 87.30 3.43 -50.40
C ASP A 524 88.13 3.93 -49.20
N VAL A 525 89.22 3.22 -48.97
CA VAL A 525 90.15 3.38 -47.84
C VAL A 525 91.15 4.50 -48.15
N VAL A 526 91.14 5.56 -47.34
CA VAL A 526 92.28 6.49 -47.22
C VAL A 526 93.07 6.07 -45.98
N HIS A 527 94.28 5.55 -46.18
CA HIS A 527 95.22 5.19 -45.12
C HIS A 527 95.87 6.44 -44.50
N GLY A 528 95.86 6.55 -43.17
CA GLY A 528 96.56 7.64 -42.45
C GLY A 528 96.41 7.61 -40.93
N THR A 529 97.13 6.68 -40.28
CA THR A 529 97.77 6.77 -38.95
C THR A 529 97.27 7.79 -37.91
N ARG A 530 96.73 7.31 -36.76
CA ARG A 530 97.30 7.56 -35.41
C ARG A 530 96.59 6.84 -34.25
N ARG A 531 97.40 6.01 -33.57
CA ARG A 531 97.55 5.72 -32.13
C ARG A 531 96.32 5.56 -31.20
N LEU A 532 96.23 4.32 -30.70
CA LEU A 532 95.91 3.90 -29.32
C LEU A 532 95.82 4.99 -28.25
N PHE A 533 94.74 4.96 -27.45
CA PHE A 533 94.77 5.14 -25.99
C PHE A 533 93.56 4.41 -25.37
N ILE A 534 93.85 3.41 -24.52
CA ILE A 534 92.93 2.84 -23.53
C ILE A 534 93.28 3.50 -22.19
N PRO A 535 92.29 3.82 -21.33
CA PRO A 535 92.55 3.79 -19.91
C PRO A 535 91.57 2.86 -19.18
N GLU A 536 92.16 1.96 -18.40
CA GLU A 536 91.56 1.16 -17.35
C GLU A 536 91.79 1.84 -15.97
N TYR A 537 90.87 1.59 -15.05
CA TYR A 537 90.96 1.69 -13.58
C TYR A 537 91.30 3.02 -12.87
N ASN A 538 90.46 3.41 -11.90
CA ASN A 538 90.78 3.10 -10.49
C ASN A 538 89.65 3.39 -9.50
N TYR A 539 89.60 2.52 -8.49
CA TYR A 539 88.78 2.50 -7.28
C TYR A 539 89.41 3.38 -6.19
N LYS A 540 88.62 4.07 -5.36
CA LYS A 540 89.06 4.48 -4.01
C LYS A 540 87.89 4.60 -3.03
N THR A 541 88.13 4.00 -1.87
CA THR A 541 87.32 3.83 -0.67
C THR A 541 87.34 5.06 0.25
N SER A 542 86.35 5.20 1.15
CA SER A 542 86.59 5.51 2.57
C SER A 542 85.36 5.20 3.45
N ASN A 543 85.66 4.77 4.68
CA ASN A 543 84.79 4.16 5.70
C ASN A 543 84.38 5.14 6.82
N ALA A 544 83.48 4.63 7.69
CA ALA A 544 83.18 4.98 9.10
C ALA A 544 81.85 5.74 9.29
N SER A 545 80.97 5.43 10.26
CA SER A 545 81.17 4.72 11.53
C SER A 545 79.86 4.14 12.09
N ARG A 546 80.05 3.18 13.01
CA ARG A 546 79.14 2.27 13.74
C ARG A 546 78.30 2.96 14.82
N ARG A 547 77.04 2.51 15.04
CA ARG A 547 76.43 2.22 16.37
C ARG A 547 75.11 1.45 16.25
N GLN A 548 74.94 0.50 17.18
CA GLN A 548 73.88 -0.50 17.35
C GLN A 548 72.81 -0.03 18.37
N PRO A 549 71.70 -0.78 18.54
CA PRO A 549 70.49 -0.37 19.27
C PRO A 549 70.54 -0.72 20.77
N VAL A 550 69.59 -0.18 21.54
CA VAL A 550 69.38 -0.49 22.97
C VAL A 550 67.91 -0.84 23.20
N ASP A 551 67.73 -1.96 23.90
CA ASP A 551 66.50 -2.56 24.43
C ASP A 551 66.16 -2.07 25.85
N ASP A 552 64.96 -2.46 26.27
CA ASP A 552 64.54 -2.86 27.62
C ASP A 552 63.91 -1.87 28.63
N ASP A 553 62.66 -2.23 28.98
CA ASP A 553 62.17 -2.59 30.32
C ASP A 553 61.37 -1.59 31.21
N LYS A 554 60.13 -2.06 31.50
CA LYS A 554 59.59 -2.41 32.84
C LYS A 554 58.67 -1.47 33.67
N ILE A 555 57.56 -2.11 34.09
CA ILE A 555 56.91 -2.13 35.44
C ILE A 555 56.05 -0.91 35.83
N ALA A 556 54.95 -0.97 36.60
CA ALA A 556 53.84 -1.89 36.87
C ALA A 556 52.94 -1.22 37.95
N LEU A 557 51.64 -1.59 37.97
CA LEU A 557 50.78 -1.87 39.14
C LEU A 557 50.32 -0.79 40.17
N LYS A 558 48.98 -0.85 40.39
CA LYS A 558 48.18 -0.78 41.65
C LYS A 558 47.75 0.61 42.19
N SER A 559 46.43 0.88 42.29
CA SER A 559 45.52 0.63 43.45
C SER A 559 45.65 1.74 44.51
N SER A 560 44.64 2.33 45.17
CA SER A 560 43.17 2.24 45.23
C SER A 560 42.68 3.38 46.15
N THR A 561 41.35 3.58 46.22
CA THR A 561 40.54 3.99 47.40
C THR A 561 40.51 5.44 47.92
N ASN A 562 39.29 6.01 47.80
CA ASN A 562 38.39 6.59 48.82
C ASN A 562 38.75 7.85 49.64
N CYS A 563 37.80 8.80 49.60
CA CYS A 563 37.18 9.65 50.65
C CYS A 563 36.62 10.91 49.94
N GLU A 564 35.50 11.57 50.25
CA GLU A 564 34.36 11.42 51.17
C GLU A 564 33.38 12.60 50.86
N ASN A 565 32.08 12.37 51.06
CA ASN A 565 31.05 13.26 51.64
C ASN A 565 30.55 14.60 51.01
N GLY A 566 29.20 14.71 51.02
CA GLY A 566 28.38 15.95 51.14
C GLY A 566 27.39 16.16 49.98
N SER A 567 26.12 15.70 50.01
CA SER A 567 24.92 16.25 50.71
C SER A 567 24.62 17.70 50.29
N SER A 568 23.43 18.18 49.90
CA SER A 568 22.01 17.91 50.23
C SER A 568 21.12 18.70 49.23
N GLY A 569 19.98 18.16 48.77
CA GLY A 569 18.64 18.72 49.03
C GLY A 569 18.09 19.44 47.78
N GLY A 570 16.81 19.40 47.36
CA GLY A 570 15.55 18.99 47.96
C GLY A 570 14.47 19.92 47.41
N ASN A 571 13.59 19.41 46.53
CA ASN A 571 12.16 19.71 46.35
C ASN A 571 11.62 19.05 45.07
#